data_AF-A0A972T7I2-F1
#
_entry.id   AF-A0A972T7I2-F1
#
_cell.length_a   1.000
_cell.length_b   1.000
_cell.length_c   1.000
_cell.angle_alpha   90.00
_cell.angle_beta   90.00
_cell.angle_gamma   90.00
#
_symmetry.space_group_name_H-M   'P 1'
#
loop_
_entity.id
_entity.type
_entity.pdbx_description
1 polymer ?
#
loop_
_entity_poly.entity_id
_entity_poly.type
_entity_poly.pdbx_seq_one_letter_code
_entity_poly.pdbx_strand_id
1 'polypeptide(L)'
;METRSLSQEEKVQRGAIDSGRFFRQAMDFIGFTEEDSQAIRQSSLVIEKHIPNIVADFYENLLRYPFTRKHFLKKDGSIDQDYLQKRMQHLSNFWRRTAGGEYDDEFARYVDYVGRAHTSHGADPNIYIEERYVIGQVGFMQHAINNSLHKELHEYNPELEAKAIRAWNLLMMVILEMLARAYNDEPMEDQDELLLVVKREPVQQLAVDAYEKGLGLIRPPQYREIQVASIEEIPNGKRKIIQVDNLSIGVFHHNEEWFAVRNHCVHRGGPVATGPLKSDTLICPLHGYQYNLKTGQLLVDPTSKLETYKVTVKDQKVYVTIPQAEEEQQIDSFFDKTSSSPKAESAPRLQPNQFLASKIPSGKIGLVEVKGAEVAVYNLEGQFFATSNLCTHEEGPLSKGEVRGETVICPWHGSCFNVKTGKVECGPAAQSLKTFAVMVSGDIGSVESS
;
A
#
# COMPACT_ATOMS: atom_id res chain seq x y z
N MET A 1 9.14 30.77 -27.00
CA MET A 1 10.25 30.19 -26.22
C MET A 1 10.08 28.70 -26.28
N GLU A 2 10.93 28.03 -27.05
CA GLU A 2 10.90 26.58 -27.24
C GLU A 2 11.18 25.87 -25.91
N THR A 3 10.29 24.96 -25.53
CA THR A 3 10.45 24.07 -24.37
C THR A 3 11.51 23.02 -24.67
N ARG A 4 12.75 23.30 -24.27
CA ARG A 4 13.87 22.35 -24.33
C ARG A 4 13.54 21.12 -23.48
N SER A 5 13.57 19.93 -24.07
CA SER A 5 13.46 18.67 -23.32
C SER A 5 14.68 18.49 -22.42
N LEU A 6 14.46 18.31 -21.12
CA LEU A 6 15.51 18.08 -20.13
C LEU A 6 16.26 16.77 -20.45
N SER A 7 17.59 16.81 -20.34
CA SER A 7 18.49 15.65 -20.44
C SER A 7 18.27 14.64 -19.31
N GLN A 8 18.76 13.41 -19.48
CA GLN A 8 18.69 12.36 -18.46
C GLN A 8 19.38 12.80 -17.15
N GLU A 9 20.50 13.53 -17.24
CA GLU A 9 21.19 14.13 -16.08
C GLU A 9 20.34 15.19 -15.38
N GLU A 10 19.65 16.06 -16.15
CA GLU A 10 18.74 17.07 -15.58
C GLU A 10 17.50 16.45 -14.94
N LYS A 11 17.05 15.28 -15.43
CA LYS A 11 15.95 14.49 -14.81
C LYS A 11 16.40 13.81 -13.51
N VAL A 12 17.61 13.25 -13.48
CA VAL A 12 18.20 12.64 -12.27
C VAL A 12 18.45 13.69 -11.17
N GLN A 13 18.83 14.92 -11.55
CA GLN A 13 19.05 16.02 -10.60
C GLN A 13 17.77 16.65 -10.02
N ARG A 14 16.58 16.31 -10.54
CA ARG A 14 15.30 16.94 -10.15
C ARG A 14 14.29 15.99 -9.49
N GLY A 15 14.70 14.77 -9.15
CA GLY A 15 13.80 13.75 -8.62
C GLY A 15 12.77 13.24 -9.65
N ALA A 16 12.02 12.21 -9.29
CA ALA A 16 11.05 11.61 -10.21
C ALA A 16 9.85 12.53 -10.47
N ILE A 17 9.26 12.42 -11.66
CA ILE A 17 8.15 13.30 -12.09
C ILE A 17 6.91 13.12 -11.21
N ASP A 18 6.69 11.90 -10.73
CA ASP A 18 5.57 11.49 -9.87
C ASP A 18 5.76 11.81 -8.38
N SER A 19 6.92 12.35 -7.97
CA SER A 19 7.26 12.62 -6.56
C SER A 19 6.16 13.40 -5.84
N GLY A 20 5.58 14.41 -6.49
CA GLY A 20 4.51 15.21 -5.90
C GLY A 20 3.22 14.44 -5.64
N ARG A 21 2.85 13.52 -6.55
CA ARG A 21 1.69 12.64 -6.37
C ARG A 21 1.93 11.69 -5.19
N PHE A 22 3.07 11.01 -5.21
CA PHE A 22 3.49 10.09 -4.15
C PHE A 22 3.49 10.78 -2.79
N PHE A 23 4.11 11.95 -2.70
CA PHE A 23 4.24 12.71 -1.47
C PHE A 23 2.87 13.13 -0.91
N ARG A 24 1.93 13.56 -1.76
CA ARG A 24 0.55 13.85 -1.34
C ARG A 24 -0.18 12.61 -0.84
N GLN A 25 -0.10 11.49 -1.55
CA GLN A 25 -0.74 10.24 -1.11
C GLN A 25 -0.20 9.79 0.24
N ALA A 26 1.11 9.91 0.48
CA ALA A 26 1.73 9.60 1.76
C ALA A 26 1.24 10.54 2.88
N MET A 27 1.14 11.86 2.61
CA MET A 27 0.57 12.83 3.55
C MET A 27 -0.91 12.53 3.87
N ASP A 28 -1.72 12.23 2.86
CA ASP A 28 -3.14 11.95 3.03
C ASP A 28 -3.34 10.67 3.85
N PHE A 29 -2.59 9.61 3.55
CA PHE A 29 -2.66 8.32 4.26
C PHE A 29 -2.41 8.44 5.76
N ILE A 30 -1.43 9.27 6.15
CA ILE A 30 -1.08 9.48 7.57
C ILE A 30 -1.84 10.64 8.22
N GLY A 31 -2.75 11.30 7.49
CA GLY A 31 -3.59 12.39 8.00
C GLY A 31 -2.81 13.67 8.32
N PHE A 32 -1.80 13.98 7.51
CA PHE A 32 -1.10 15.26 7.52
C PHE A 32 -1.95 16.34 6.86
N THR A 33 -2.09 17.50 7.50
CA THR A 33 -3.02 18.56 7.09
C THR A 33 -2.33 19.91 6.98
N GLU A 34 -3.05 20.93 6.49
CA GLU A 34 -2.54 22.30 6.48
C GLU A 34 -2.29 22.86 7.89
N GLU A 35 -3.01 22.39 8.92
CA GLU A 35 -2.72 22.75 10.31
C GLU A 35 -1.34 22.25 10.75
N ASP A 36 -0.92 21.09 10.24
CA ASP A 36 0.42 20.54 10.50
C ASP A 36 1.51 21.37 9.80
N SER A 37 1.28 21.76 8.55
CA SER A 37 2.16 22.71 7.83
C SER A 37 2.34 24.00 8.62
N GLN A 38 1.25 24.55 9.16
CA GLN A 38 1.28 25.77 9.96
C GLN A 38 2.01 25.58 11.29
N ALA A 39 1.80 24.46 12.00
CA ALA A 39 2.51 24.17 13.24
C ALA A 39 4.03 24.02 13.03
N ILE A 40 4.45 23.42 11.90
CA ILE A 40 5.87 23.36 11.53
C ILE A 40 6.41 24.76 11.25
N ARG A 41 5.70 25.56 10.46
CA ARG A 41 6.10 26.94 10.16
C ARG A 41 6.23 27.81 11.42
N GLN A 42 5.30 27.66 12.37
CA GLN A 42 5.31 28.38 13.65
C GLN A 42 6.45 27.93 14.57
N SER A 43 6.91 26.68 14.45
CA SER A 43 8.05 26.16 15.21
C SER A 43 9.41 26.32 14.51
N SER A 44 9.44 26.92 13.32
CA SER A 44 10.65 27.07 12.49
C SER A 44 11.85 27.65 13.21
N LEU A 45 11.68 28.77 13.95
CA LEU A 45 12.76 29.42 14.69
C LEU A 45 13.35 28.55 15.81
N VAL A 46 12.52 27.71 16.45
CA VAL A 46 12.99 26.74 17.43
C VAL A 46 13.91 25.74 16.76
N ILE A 47 13.50 25.20 15.60
CA ILE A 47 14.31 24.25 14.85
C ILE A 47 15.60 24.92 14.35
N GLU A 48 15.52 26.10 13.74
CA GLU A 48 16.69 26.83 13.23
C GLU A 48 17.73 27.11 14.32
N LYS A 49 17.29 27.49 15.53
CA LYS A 49 18.16 27.68 16.70
C LYS A 49 18.95 26.42 17.05
N HIS A 50 18.34 25.24 16.90
CA HIS A 50 18.91 23.95 17.29
C HIS A 50 19.58 23.17 16.15
N ILE A 51 19.45 23.60 14.88
CA ILE A 51 20.08 22.95 13.71
C ILE A 51 21.57 22.61 13.95
N PRO A 52 22.42 23.50 14.50
CA PRO A 52 23.83 23.17 14.75
C PRO A 52 24.03 21.94 15.65
N ASN A 53 23.24 21.82 16.73
CA ASN A 53 23.31 20.68 17.64
C ASN A 53 22.73 19.43 17.00
N ILE A 54 21.57 19.55 16.35
CA ILE A 54 20.91 18.46 15.62
C ILE A 54 21.87 17.83 14.58
N VAL A 55 22.57 18.67 13.81
CA VAL A 55 23.53 18.22 12.79
C VAL A 55 24.79 17.65 13.44
N ALA A 56 25.30 18.25 14.51
CA ALA A 56 26.47 17.71 15.23
C ALA A 56 26.20 16.30 15.76
N ASP A 57 25.08 16.12 16.48
CA ASP A 57 24.68 14.83 17.07
C ASP A 57 24.49 13.76 15.98
N PHE A 58 23.90 14.14 14.83
CA PHE A 58 23.72 13.26 13.69
C PHE A 58 25.04 12.75 13.12
N TYR A 59 26.00 13.64 12.88
CA TYR A 59 27.30 13.25 12.32
C TYR A 59 28.21 12.59 13.36
N GLU A 60 28.12 12.93 14.64
CA GLU A 60 28.78 12.18 15.71
C GLU A 60 28.35 10.70 15.64
N ASN A 61 27.04 10.45 15.51
CA ASN A 61 26.51 9.10 15.37
C ASN A 61 27.06 8.39 14.12
N LEU A 62 27.01 9.05 12.94
CA LEU A 62 27.54 8.46 11.70
C LEU A 62 29.03 8.12 11.80
N LEU A 63 29.81 8.98 12.43
CA LEU A 63 31.25 8.77 12.57
C LEU A 63 31.58 7.70 13.61
N ARG A 64 30.68 7.38 14.55
CA ARG A 64 30.87 6.30 15.53
C ARG A 64 30.93 4.92 14.88
N TYR A 65 30.08 4.65 13.88
CA TYR A 65 29.96 3.32 13.28
C TYR A 65 30.85 3.16 12.02
N PRO A 66 31.63 2.08 11.88
CA PRO A 66 32.52 1.89 10.73
C PRO A 66 31.82 1.92 9.37
N PHE A 67 30.63 1.31 9.26
CA PHE A 67 29.89 1.18 8.01
C PHE A 67 29.38 2.50 7.45
N THR A 68 29.14 3.49 8.31
CA THR A 68 28.74 4.86 7.93
C THR A 68 29.95 5.79 7.87
N ARG A 69 30.90 5.68 8.82
CA ARG A 69 32.13 6.49 8.87
C ARG A 69 32.96 6.36 7.59
N LYS A 70 33.02 5.17 6.97
CA LYS A 70 33.82 4.91 5.76
C LYS A 70 33.55 5.90 4.62
N HIS A 71 32.34 6.47 4.55
CA HIS A 71 31.95 7.43 3.50
C HIS A 71 32.53 8.85 3.72
N PHE A 72 33.19 9.08 4.85
CA PHE A 72 33.80 10.36 5.23
C PHE A 72 35.30 10.26 5.44
N LEU A 73 35.94 9.18 4.94
CA LEU A 73 37.38 8.97 5.08
C LEU A 73 38.11 9.29 3.77
N LYS A 74 39.31 9.85 3.89
CA LYS A 74 40.30 9.93 2.83
C LYS A 74 40.91 8.54 2.59
N LYS A 75 41.69 8.42 1.50
CA LYS A 75 42.40 7.16 1.15
C LYS A 75 43.37 6.69 2.23
N ASP A 76 43.89 7.60 3.05
CA ASP A 76 44.80 7.30 4.16
C ASP A 76 44.07 6.89 5.46
N GLY A 77 42.73 6.85 5.45
CA GLY A 77 41.91 6.51 6.60
C GLY A 77 41.62 7.67 7.57
N SER A 78 42.13 8.88 7.31
CA SER A 78 41.78 10.08 8.08
C SER A 78 40.41 10.64 7.67
N ILE A 79 39.77 11.43 8.53
CA ILE A 79 38.49 12.08 8.22
C ILE A 79 38.70 13.16 7.15
N ASP A 80 37.87 13.14 6.11
CA ASP A 80 37.77 14.22 5.13
C ASP A 80 36.91 15.36 5.71
N GLN A 81 37.56 16.29 6.42
CA GLN A 81 36.89 17.41 7.09
C GLN A 81 36.16 18.34 6.12
N ASP A 82 36.75 18.64 4.96
CA ASP A 82 36.14 19.54 3.97
C ASP A 82 34.88 18.92 3.38
N TYR A 83 34.94 17.62 3.05
CA TYR A 83 33.77 16.90 2.58
C TYR A 83 32.69 16.80 3.67
N LEU A 84 33.08 16.43 4.90
CA LEU A 84 32.17 16.32 6.03
C LEU A 84 31.44 17.66 6.30
N GLN A 85 32.17 18.78 6.31
CA GLN A 85 31.58 20.11 6.53
C GLN A 85 30.60 20.50 5.42
N LYS A 86 30.90 20.19 4.15
CA LYS A 86 29.95 20.40 3.03
C LYS A 86 28.68 19.57 3.22
N ARG A 87 28.80 18.32 3.65
CA ARG A 87 27.64 17.46 3.93
C ARG A 87 26.82 17.96 5.12
N MET A 88 27.47 18.48 6.17
CA MET A 88 26.80 19.16 7.29
C MET A 88 26.02 20.39 6.80
N GLN A 89 26.62 21.22 5.96
CA GLN A 89 25.95 22.40 5.39
C GLN A 89 24.71 22.02 4.57
N HIS A 90 24.80 20.97 3.74
CA HIS A 90 23.65 20.48 2.98
C HIS A 90 22.53 19.98 3.90
N LEU A 91 22.86 19.27 4.98
CA LEU A 91 21.88 18.81 5.97
C LEU A 91 21.22 20.00 6.69
N SER A 92 21.98 21.01 7.09
CA SER A 92 21.43 22.23 7.69
C SER A 92 20.47 22.95 6.74
N ASN A 93 20.82 23.06 5.45
CA ASN A 93 19.96 23.68 4.45
C ASN A 93 18.68 22.87 4.21
N PHE A 94 18.77 21.53 4.22
CA PHE A 94 17.61 20.65 4.16
C PHE A 94 16.64 20.96 5.30
N TRP A 95 17.10 20.97 6.56
CA TRP A 95 16.22 21.23 7.71
C TRP A 95 15.67 22.64 7.75
N ARG A 96 16.44 23.66 7.33
CA ARG A 96 15.92 25.02 7.21
C ARG A 96 14.80 25.11 6.17
N ARG A 97 14.96 24.44 5.01
CA ARG A 97 13.91 24.37 3.99
C ARG A 97 12.67 23.64 4.53
N THR A 98 12.85 22.47 5.14
CA THR A 98 11.76 21.68 5.72
C THR A 98 11.00 22.45 6.79
N ALA A 99 11.69 23.19 7.65
CA ALA A 99 11.08 24.03 8.69
C ALA A 99 10.24 25.20 8.13
N GLY A 100 10.37 25.55 6.85
CA GLY A 100 9.55 26.56 6.20
C GLY A 100 8.06 26.20 6.10
N GLY A 101 7.73 24.90 6.18
CA GLY A 101 6.34 24.44 6.12
C GLY A 101 5.69 24.64 4.75
N GLU A 102 6.47 24.54 3.67
CA GLU A 102 6.00 24.61 2.28
C GLU A 102 6.26 23.27 1.61
N TYR A 103 5.20 22.46 1.45
CA TYR A 103 5.29 21.08 0.99
C TYR A 103 4.61 20.87 -0.35
N ASP A 104 5.17 21.51 -1.36
CA ASP A 104 4.70 21.43 -2.74
C ASP A 104 5.39 20.32 -3.56
N ASP A 105 5.03 20.28 -4.84
CA ASP A 105 5.62 19.39 -5.85
C ASP A 105 7.15 19.54 -5.97
N GLU A 106 7.69 20.72 -5.69
CA GLU A 106 9.13 20.98 -5.73
C GLU A 106 9.82 20.42 -4.50
N PHE A 107 9.24 20.62 -3.31
CA PHE A 107 9.72 20.01 -2.08
C PHE A 107 9.73 18.48 -2.18
N ALA A 108 8.65 17.88 -2.68
CA ALA A 108 8.57 16.44 -2.90
C ALA A 108 9.69 15.92 -3.82
N ARG A 109 9.90 16.59 -4.96
CA ARG A 109 11.00 16.27 -5.89
C ARG A 109 12.38 16.42 -5.26
N TYR A 110 12.54 17.43 -4.42
CA TYR A 110 13.78 17.64 -3.68
C TYR A 110 14.05 16.51 -2.68
N VAL A 111 13.05 16.07 -1.92
CA VAL A 111 13.20 14.93 -0.97
C VAL A 111 13.50 13.63 -1.73
N ASP A 112 12.86 13.38 -2.87
CA ASP A 112 13.19 12.22 -3.70
C ASP A 112 14.65 12.24 -4.19
N TYR A 113 15.10 13.41 -4.67
CA TYR A 113 16.49 13.60 -5.07
C TYR A 113 17.44 13.29 -3.90
N VAL A 114 17.11 13.74 -2.68
CA VAL A 114 17.87 13.39 -1.47
C VAL A 114 17.89 11.88 -1.25
N GLY A 115 16.76 11.17 -1.41
CA GLY A 115 16.68 9.71 -1.32
C GLY A 115 17.64 9.01 -2.29
N ARG A 116 17.54 9.36 -3.58
CA ARG A 116 18.41 8.81 -4.64
C ARG A 116 19.88 9.09 -4.41
N ALA A 117 20.23 10.25 -3.83
CA ALA A 117 21.63 10.58 -3.54
C ALA A 117 22.30 9.65 -2.51
N HIS A 118 21.54 8.78 -1.83
CA HIS A 118 22.07 7.75 -0.93
C HIS A 118 22.12 6.36 -1.58
N THR A 119 21.67 6.21 -2.82
CA THR A 119 21.66 4.95 -3.56
C THR A 119 22.48 5.05 -4.84
N SER A 120 22.73 3.91 -5.49
CA SER A 120 23.37 3.86 -6.80
C SER A 120 22.55 4.53 -7.91
N HIS A 121 21.29 4.90 -7.64
CA HIS A 121 20.43 5.64 -8.56
C HIS A 121 20.65 7.16 -8.50
N GLY A 122 21.53 7.64 -7.62
CA GLY A 122 21.89 9.05 -7.48
C GLY A 122 22.90 9.55 -8.51
N ALA A 123 23.36 10.79 -8.31
CA ALA A 123 24.33 11.44 -9.20
C ALA A 123 25.74 10.80 -9.15
N ASP A 124 26.11 10.17 -8.03
CA ASP A 124 27.32 9.36 -7.91
C ASP A 124 26.95 7.89 -7.68
N PRO A 125 27.10 7.02 -8.70
CA PRO A 125 26.71 5.61 -8.58
C PRO A 125 27.62 4.82 -7.62
N ASN A 126 28.75 5.38 -7.18
CA ASN A 126 29.63 4.74 -6.20
C ASN A 126 29.16 4.94 -4.76
N ILE A 127 28.17 5.80 -4.53
CA ILE A 127 27.58 6.02 -3.22
C ILE A 127 26.41 5.05 -3.05
N TYR A 128 26.52 4.19 -2.04
CA TYR A 128 25.42 3.37 -1.56
C TYR A 128 25.46 3.30 -0.04
N ILE A 129 24.41 3.81 0.59
CA ILE A 129 24.15 3.70 2.02
C ILE A 129 23.01 2.69 2.18
N GLU A 130 23.21 1.63 2.96
CA GLU A 130 22.14 0.64 3.14
C GLU A 130 20.89 1.28 3.77
N GLU A 131 19.72 0.91 3.27
CA GLU A 131 18.42 1.48 3.66
C GLU A 131 18.21 1.50 5.19
N ARG A 132 18.58 0.43 5.89
CA ARG A 132 18.48 0.33 7.36
C ARG A 132 19.17 1.48 8.10
N TYR A 133 20.27 2.01 7.55
CA TYR A 133 20.98 3.14 8.17
C TYR A 133 20.24 4.45 7.88
N VAL A 134 19.64 4.62 6.70
CA VAL A 134 18.79 5.77 6.41
C VAL A 134 17.56 5.78 7.34
N ILE A 135 16.89 4.64 7.49
CA ILE A 135 15.74 4.49 8.41
C ILE A 135 16.15 4.87 9.85
N GLY A 136 17.25 4.31 10.35
CA GLY A 136 17.73 4.62 11.70
C GLY A 136 18.08 6.10 11.90
N GLN A 137 18.68 6.73 10.89
CA GLN A 137 19.08 8.14 10.93
C GLN A 137 17.90 9.11 10.87
N VAL A 138 16.83 8.76 10.16
CA VAL A 138 15.55 9.50 10.21
C VAL A 138 14.98 9.45 11.63
N GLY A 139 14.95 8.27 12.27
CA GLY A 139 14.48 8.14 13.66
C GLY A 139 15.31 8.97 14.66
N PHE A 140 16.64 8.98 14.49
CA PHE A 140 17.54 9.81 15.29
C PHE A 140 17.21 11.31 15.16
N MET A 141 17.00 11.76 13.92
CA MET A 141 16.65 13.14 13.62
C MET A 141 15.29 13.55 14.20
N GLN A 142 14.29 12.68 14.06
CA GLN A 142 12.96 12.88 14.64
C GLN A 142 13.05 13.07 16.16
N HIS A 143 13.87 12.27 16.85
CA HIS A 143 14.10 12.44 18.28
C HIS A 143 14.76 13.80 18.61
N ALA A 144 15.78 14.22 17.86
CA ALA A 144 16.46 15.49 18.08
C ALA A 144 15.54 16.71 17.87
N ILE A 145 14.68 16.67 16.85
CA ILE A 145 13.63 17.67 16.59
C ILE A 145 12.65 17.75 17.76
N ASN A 146 12.12 16.60 18.19
CA ASN A 146 11.16 16.54 19.31
C ASN A 146 11.77 17.07 20.62
N ASN A 147 13.01 16.72 20.92
CA ASN A 147 13.71 17.24 22.10
C ASN A 147 13.91 18.76 22.03
N SER A 148 14.21 19.29 20.85
CA SER A 148 14.38 20.73 20.63
C SER A 148 13.07 21.48 20.85
N LEU A 149 11.96 20.95 20.32
CA LEU A 149 10.61 21.49 20.54
C LEU A 149 10.22 21.45 22.02
N HIS A 150 10.37 20.29 22.66
CA HIS A 150 10.06 20.14 24.08
C HIS A 150 10.85 21.14 24.94
N LYS A 151 12.16 21.22 24.74
CA LYS A 151 13.04 22.10 25.50
C LYS A 151 12.66 23.59 25.41
N GLU A 152 12.17 24.05 24.27
CA GLU A 152 11.88 25.47 24.04
C GLU A 152 10.41 25.83 24.23
N LEU A 153 9.48 24.89 24.03
CA LEU A 153 8.03 25.18 24.01
C LEU A 153 7.30 24.65 25.24
N HIS A 154 7.80 23.63 25.94
CA HIS A 154 7.03 22.94 26.97
C HIS A 154 6.51 23.86 28.08
N GLU A 155 7.36 24.75 28.59
CA GLU A 155 6.99 25.67 29.66
C GLU A 155 6.24 26.92 29.15
N TYR A 156 6.44 27.30 27.88
CA TYR A 156 6.02 28.60 27.36
C TYR A 156 4.79 28.53 26.44
N ASN A 157 4.65 27.46 25.66
CA ASN A 157 3.57 27.24 24.71
C ASN A 157 3.33 25.73 24.49
N PRO A 158 2.74 25.03 25.49
CA PRO A 158 2.50 23.58 25.42
C PRO A 158 1.50 23.19 24.32
N GLU A 159 0.63 24.11 23.89
CA GLU A 159 -0.29 23.86 22.77
C GLU A 159 0.46 23.78 21.44
N LEU A 160 1.35 24.75 21.17
CA LEU A 160 2.21 24.71 19.98
C LEU A 160 3.19 23.53 20.06
N GLU A 161 3.71 23.21 21.23
CA GLU A 161 4.55 22.02 21.43
C GLU A 161 3.84 20.75 20.92
N ALA A 162 2.61 20.48 21.42
CA ALA A 162 1.85 19.30 21.05
C ALA A 162 1.54 19.25 19.55
N LYS A 163 1.11 20.39 18.96
CA LYS A 163 0.82 20.51 17.53
C LYS A 163 2.09 20.31 16.68
N ALA A 164 3.19 20.94 17.04
CA ALA A 164 4.46 20.84 16.32
C ALA A 164 5.05 19.42 16.41
N ILE A 165 5.06 18.79 17.59
CA ILE A 165 5.55 17.41 17.75
C ILE A 165 4.71 16.45 16.89
N ARG A 166 3.37 16.58 16.89
CA ARG A 166 2.51 15.80 15.99
C ARG A 166 2.92 16.02 14.53
N ALA A 167 2.95 17.28 14.09
CA ALA A 167 3.21 17.64 12.70
C ALA A 167 4.58 17.15 12.22
N TRP A 168 5.64 17.36 13.00
CA TRP A 168 6.98 16.89 12.70
C TRP A 168 7.05 15.36 12.66
N ASN A 169 6.44 14.65 13.61
CA ASN A 169 6.41 13.18 13.59
C ASN A 169 5.74 12.64 12.32
N LEU A 170 4.61 13.22 11.92
CA LEU A 170 3.91 12.86 10.69
C LEU A 170 4.77 13.13 9.46
N LEU A 171 5.37 14.31 9.35
CA LEU A 171 6.25 14.66 8.23
C LEU A 171 7.49 13.76 8.17
N MET A 172 8.08 13.38 9.31
CA MET A 172 9.23 12.48 9.35
C MET A 172 8.89 11.10 8.75
N MET A 173 7.66 10.60 8.95
CA MET A 173 7.20 9.36 8.30
C MET A 173 7.05 9.53 6.79
N VAL A 174 6.52 10.66 6.32
CA VAL A 174 6.40 10.95 4.88
C VAL A 174 7.78 11.11 4.23
N ILE A 175 8.71 11.82 4.88
CA ILE A 175 10.10 11.93 4.42
C ILE A 175 10.75 10.54 4.39
N LEU A 176 10.56 9.73 5.42
CA LEU A 176 11.11 8.37 5.46
C LEU A 176 10.64 7.53 4.28
N GLU A 177 9.34 7.54 4.00
CA GLU A 177 8.74 6.83 2.88
C GLU A 177 9.32 7.32 1.53
N MET A 178 9.45 8.64 1.37
CA MET A 178 10.08 9.24 0.19
C MET A 178 11.55 8.84 0.00
N LEU A 179 12.30 8.66 1.10
CA LEU A 179 13.69 8.20 1.02
C LEU A 179 13.75 6.70 0.74
N ALA A 180 12.88 5.91 1.36
CA ALA A 180 12.80 4.46 1.21
C ALA A 180 12.42 4.04 -0.21
N ARG A 181 11.55 4.80 -0.89
CA ARG A 181 11.16 4.52 -2.28
C ARG A 181 12.35 4.48 -3.25
N ALA A 182 13.45 5.16 -2.94
CA ALA A 182 14.65 5.13 -3.78
C ALA A 182 15.42 3.80 -3.74
N TYR A 183 15.05 2.92 -2.80
CA TYR A 183 15.59 1.57 -2.61
C TYR A 183 14.70 0.47 -3.17
N ASN A 184 13.41 0.75 -3.45
CA ASN A 184 12.42 -0.22 -3.88
C ASN A 184 12.13 -0.10 -5.38
N ASP A 185 12.06 -1.25 -6.06
CA ASP A 185 11.69 -1.35 -7.49
C ASP A 185 10.21 -1.76 -7.68
N GLU A 186 9.43 -1.90 -6.61
CA GLU A 186 8.04 -2.33 -6.71
C GLU A 186 7.16 -1.19 -7.27
N PRO A 187 6.37 -1.47 -8.32
CA PRO A 187 5.42 -0.50 -8.85
C PRO A 187 4.32 -0.25 -7.82
N MET A 188 4.01 1.03 -7.57
CA MET A 188 2.80 1.36 -6.82
C MET A 188 1.57 0.88 -7.58
N GLU A 189 0.66 0.23 -6.88
CA GLU A 189 -0.71 0.07 -7.37
C GLU A 189 -1.37 1.45 -7.38
N ASP A 190 -1.51 2.05 -8.57
CA ASP A 190 -2.26 3.28 -8.76
C ASP A 190 -3.75 2.99 -8.49
N GLN A 191 -4.26 3.48 -7.36
CA GLN A 191 -5.70 3.56 -7.10
C GLN A 191 -6.08 5.02 -6.94
N ASP A 192 -6.59 5.63 -8.02
CA ASP A 192 -7.28 6.92 -8.00
C ASP A 192 -8.69 6.77 -7.37
N GLU A 193 -8.82 5.96 -6.30
CA GLU A 193 -10.08 5.80 -5.59
C GLU A 193 -10.28 6.95 -4.61
N LEU A 194 -11.50 7.52 -4.60
CA LEU A 194 -11.85 8.57 -3.66
C LEU A 194 -11.85 8.02 -2.23
N LEU A 195 -11.11 8.67 -1.34
CA LEU A 195 -11.12 8.34 0.08
C LEU A 195 -12.55 8.49 0.64
N LEU A 196 -13.04 7.44 1.29
CA LEU A 196 -14.30 7.46 2.01
C LEU A 196 -14.13 8.15 3.36
N VAL A 197 -15.08 9.01 3.75
CA VAL A 197 -15.12 9.50 5.13
C VAL A 197 -15.72 8.43 6.03
N VAL A 198 -14.89 7.95 6.95
CA VAL A 198 -15.25 6.98 7.98
C VAL A 198 -15.59 7.72 9.26
N LYS A 199 -16.78 7.45 9.82
CA LYS A 199 -17.19 8.00 11.12
C LYS A 199 -16.37 7.36 12.24
N ARG A 200 -15.86 8.19 13.15
CA ARG A 200 -14.99 7.74 14.24
C ARG A 200 -15.76 6.95 15.30
N GLU A 201 -16.97 7.37 15.63
CA GLU A 201 -17.74 6.82 16.74
C GLU A 201 -18.09 5.33 16.56
N PRO A 202 -18.59 4.87 15.40
CA PRO A 202 -18.87 3.44 15.18
C PRO A 202 -17.60 2.58 15.24
N VAL A 203 -16.49 3.06 14.67
CA VAL A 203 -15.19 2.36 14.71
C VAL A 203 -14.65 2.29 16.14
N GLN A 204 -14.76 3.38 16.89
CA GLN A 204 -14.34 3.42 18.29
C GLN A 204 -15.17 2.47 19.15
N GLN A 205 -16.49 2.44 18.95
CA GLN A 205 -17.36 1.52 19.69
C GLN A 205 -17.01 0.07 19.37
N LEU A 206 -16.80 -0.27 18.10
CA LEU A 206 -16.37 -1.61 17.70
C LEU A 206 -15.02 -2.00 18.33
N ALA A 207 -14.09 -1.06 18.46
CA ALA A 207 -12.82 -1.30 19.13
C ALA A 207 -12.98 -1.58 20.64
N VAL A 208 -13.88 -0.84 21.31
CA VAL A 208 -14.25 -1.08 22.72
C VAL A 208 -14.89 -2.47 22.87
N ASP A 209 -15.87 -2.79 22.03
CA ASP A 209 -16.57 -4.07 22.05
C ASP A 209 -15.59 -5.24 21.81
N ALA A 210 -14.65 -5.09 20.88
CA ALA A 210 -13.62 -6.08 20.63
C ALA A 210 -12.71 -6.30 21.85
N TYR A 211 -12.31 -5.22 22.53
CA TYR A 211 -11.49 -5.28 23.73
C TYR A 211 -12.23 -5.93 24.91
N GLU A 212 -13.46 -5.50 25.19
CA GLU A 212 -14.29 -6.05 26.26
C GLU A 212 -14.65 -7.52 26.02
N LYS A 213 -14.88 -7.91 24.75
CA LYS A 213 -15.05 -9.30 24.35
C LYS A 213 -13.82 -10.14 24.66
N GLY A 214 -12.62 -9.61 24.38
CA GLY A 214 -11.35 -10.24 24.72
C GLY A 214 -11.16 -10.46 26.22
N LEU A 215 -11.72 -9.58 27.05
CA LEU A 215 -11.72 -9.68 28.51
C LEU A 215 -12.88 -10.54 29.07
N GLY A 216 -13.84 -10.96 28.24
CA GLY A 216 -15.03 -11.69 28.67
C GLY A 216 -16.04 -10.84 29.47
N LEU A 217 -16.02 -9.51 29.30
CA LEU A 217 -16.89 -8.58 30.02
C LEU A 217 -18.28 -8.42 29.37
N ILE A 218 -18.39 -8.75 28.08
CA ILE A 218 -19.65 -8.69 27.35
C ILE A 218 -20.53 -9.88 27.76
N ARG A 219 -21.83 -9.63 27.96
CA ARG A 219 -22.79 -10.70 28.23
C ARG A 219 -22.66 -11.77 27.14
N PRO A 220 -22.57 -13.06 27.51
CA PRO A 220 -22.54 -14.11 26.50
C PRO A 220 -23.81 -13.98 25.64
N PRO A 221 -23.69 -14.12 24.31
CA PRO A 221 -24.85 -14.07 23.43
C PRO A 221 -25.88 -15.11 23.87
N GLN A 222 -27.15 -14.87 23.58
CA GLN A 222 -28.14 -15.95 23.72
C GLN A 222 -27.76 -17.08 22.76
N TYR A 223 -27.94 -18.32 23.17
CA TYR A 223 -27.59 -19.48 22.35
C TYR A 223 -28.85 -20.26 21.97
N ARG A 224 -28.84 -20.86 20.78
CA ARG A 224 -29.87 -21.79 20.31
C ARG A 224 -29.25 -23.12 19.87
N GLU A 225 -29.96 -24.23 20.11
CA GLU A 225 -29.59 -25.53 19.54
C GLU A 225 -30.17 -25.66 18.13
N ILE A 226 -29.34 -26.09 17.20
CA ILE A 226 -29.75 -26.42 15.83
C ILE A 226 -29.44 -27.88 15.53
N GLN A 227 -30.34 -28.58 14.84
CA GLN A 227 -30.07 -29.93 14.34
C GLN A 227 -29.19 -29.81 13.07
N VAL A 228 -28.06 -30.53 13.03
CA VAL A 228 -27.06 -30.37 11.95
C VAL A 228 -26.88 -31.62 11.09
N ALA A 229 -27.16 -32.80 11.66
CA ALA A 229 -27.02 -34.09 11.00
C ALA A 229 -27.71 -35.19 11.84
N SER A 230 -27.94 -36.35 11.25
CA SER A 230 -28.02 -37.63 11.97
C SER A 230 -26.61 -38.15 12.30
N ILE A 231 -26.50 -39.08 13.26
CA ILE A 231 -25.20 -39.71 13.59
C ILE A 231 -24.62 -40.51 12.41
N GLU A 232 -25.47 -41.04 11.53
CA GLU A 232 -25.07 -41.84 10.36
C GLU A 232 -24.42 -40.98 9.27
N GLU A 233 -24.81 -39.71 9.16
CA GLU A 233 -24.23 -38.76 8.21
C GLU A 233 -22.78 -38.38 8.54
N ILE A 234 -22.37 -38.52 9.81
CA ILE A 234 -21.01 -38.22 10.27
C ILE A 234 -20.47 -39.43 11.07
N PRO A 235 -20.06 -40.51 10.37
CA PRO A 235 -19.42 -41.64 11.03
C PRO A 235 -18.13 -41.23 11.76
N ASN A 236 -17.66 -42.06 12.68
CA ASN A 236 -16.40 -41.78 13.40
C ASN A 236 -15.23 -41.61 12.40
N GLY A 237 -14.39 -40.61 12.63
CA GLY A 237 -13.31 -40.16 11.74
C GLY A 237 -13.77 -39.27 10.58
N LYS A 238 -15.06 -38.91 10.50
CA LYS A 238 -15.61 -38.00 9.49
C LYS A 238 -16.02 -36.67 10.10
N ARG A 239 -16.36 -35.74 9.21
CA ARG A 239 -16.81 -34.39 9.54
C ARG A 239 -17.81 -33.90 8.52
N LYS A 240 -18.60 -32.91 8.93
CA LYS A 240 -19.51 -32.15 8.08
C LYS A 240 -19.30 -30.66 8.35
N ILE A 241 -19.22 -29.87 7.30
CA ILE A 241 -19.20 -28.41 7.44
C ILE A 241 -20.62 -27.92 7.21
N ILE A 242 -21.11 -27.12 8.15
CA ILE A 242 -22.43 -26.49 8.07
C ILE A 242 -22.28 -24.98 7.86
N GLN A 243 -23.26 -24.42 7.19
CA GLN A 243 -23.47 -22.98 7.08
C GLN A 243 -24.79 -22.66 7.77
N VAL A 244 -24.75 -21.80 8.78
CA VAL A 244 -25.93 -21.36 9.53
C VAL A 244 -25.75 -19.91 9.93
N ASP A 245 -26.73 -19.07 9.61
CA ASP A 245 -26.59 -17.62 9.68
C ASP A 245 -25.27 -17.20 8.97
N ASN A 246 -24.42 -16.41 9.63
CA ASN A 246 -23.10 -16.02 9.13
C ASN A 246 -21.95 -16.93 9.62
N LEU A 247 -22.27 -18.11 10.18
CA LEU A 247 -21.30 -19.04 10.74
C LEU A 247 -21.06 -20.22 9.81
N SER A 248 -19.78 -20.42 9.46
CA SER A 248 -19.27 -21.68 8.93
C SER A 248 -18.68 -22.50 10.07
N ILE A 249 -19.20 -23.70 10.31
CA ILE A 249 -18.80 -24.55 11.45
C ILE A 249 -18.44 -25.95 10.93
N GLY A 250 -17.27 -26.46 11.31
CA GLY A 250 -16.91 -27.86 11.11
C GLY A 250 -17.36 -28.69 12.30
N VAL A 251 -18.24 -29.66 12.07
CA VAL A 251 -18.70 -30.66 13.05
C VAL A 251 -17.96 -31.96 12.78
N PHE A 252 -17.24 -32.46 13.78
CA PHE A 252 -16.35 -33.61 13.71
C PHE A 252 -16.86 -34.70 14.63
N HIS A 253 -16.87 -35.93 14.13
CA HIS A 253 -16.97 -37.13 14.94
C HIS A 253 -15.60 -37.79 14.93
N HIS A 254 -14.88 -37.71 16.05
CA HIS A 254 -13.47 -38.06 16.11
C HIS A 254 -13.18 -38.80 17.41
N ASN A 255 -12.63 -40.02 17.30
CA ASN A 255 -12.35 -40.90 18.44
C ASN A 255 -13.59 -41.14 19.33
N GLU A 256 -14.76 -41.37 18.71
CA GLU A 256 -16.06 -41.57 19.39
C GLU A 256 -16.57 -40.34 20.17
N GLU A 257 -15.91 -39.19 20.03
CA GLU A 257 -16.29 -37.92 20.63
C GLU A 257 -16.72 -36.90 19.55
N TRP A 258 -17.54 -35.93 19.95
CA TRP A 258 -18.09 -34.92 19.04
C TRP A 258 -17.51 -33.55 19.32
N PHE A 259 -17.01 -32.90 18.27
CA PHE A 259 -16.42 -31.55 18.37
C PHE A 259 -17.00 -30.65 17.29
N ALA A 260 -17.21 -29.38 17.62
CA ALA A 260 -17.56 -28.38 16.63
C ALA A 260 -16.65 -27.16 16.79
N VAL A 261 -16.02 -26.74 15.69
CA VAL A 261 -15.11 -25.59 15.66
C VAL A 261 -15.48 -24.67 14.50
N ARG A 262 -15.25 -23.37 14.67
CA ARG A 262 -15.45 -22.40 13.61
C ARG A 262 -14.53 -22.70 12.43
N ASN A 263 -15.09 -22.76 11.23
CA ASN A 263 -14.37 -23.00 9.98
C ASN A 263 -13.75 -21.68 9.44
N HIS A 264 -13.13 -20.91 10.33
CA HIS A 264 -12.47 -19.65 10.02
C HIS A 264 -11.19 -19.57 10.85
N CYS A 265 -10.06 -19.83 10.21
CA CYS A 265 -8.74 -19.80 10.82
C CYS A 265 -8.46 -18.41 11.40
N VAL A 266 -7.98 -18.33 12.65
CA VAL A 266 -7.66 -17.05 13.31
C VAL A 266 -6.54 -16.25 12.62
N HIS A 267 -5.82 -16.86 11.67
CA HIS A 267 -4.78 -16.18 10.89
C HIS A 267 -5.35 -15.28 9.78
N ARG A 268 -5.88 -15.87 8.71
CA ARG A 268 -6.40 -15.16 7.52
C ARG A 268 -7.77 -15.66 7.08
N GLY A 269 -8.55 -16.17 8.04
CA GLY A 269 -9.91 -16.64 7.80
C GLY A 269 -10.06 -17.90 6.96
N GLY A 270 -8.97 -18.61 6.69
CA GLY A 270 -8.99 -19.83 5.87
C GLY A 270 -9.93 -20.92 6.40
N PRO A 271 -10.48 -21.79 5.52
CA PRO A 271 -11.48 -22.79 5.87
C PRO A 271 -10.84 -23.98 6.60
N VAL A 272 -10.39 -23.77 7.83
CA VAL A 272 -9.59 -24.72 8.62
C VAL A 272 -10.26 -26.08 8.78
N ALA A 273 -11.58 -26.15 8.85
CA ALA A 273 -12.31 -27.40 8.99
C ALA A 273 -12.27 -28.28 7.72
N THR A 274 -11.84 -27.74 6.57
CA THR A 274 -11.61 -28.53 5.34
C THR A 274 -10.23 -29.21 5.34
N GLY A 275 -9.27 -28.71 6.12
CA GLY A 275 -7.89 -29.15 6.07
C GLY A 275 -7.63 -30.48 6.78
N PRO A 276 -6.45 -31.08 6.65
CA PRO A 276 -6.19 -32.41 7.19
C PRO A 276 -6.29 -32.44 8.72
N LEU A 277 -6.90 -33.51 9.24
CA LEU A 277 -6.92 -33.85 10.66
C LEU A 277 -5.98 -35.04 10.88
N LYS A 278 -4.91 -34.84 11.64
CA LYS A 278 -3.95 -35.89 12.00
C LYS A 278 -3.95 -36.05 13.51
N SER A 279 -4.35 -37.22 14.00
CA SER A 279 -4.63 -37.41 15.43
C SER A 279 -5.60 -36.33 15.91
N ASP A 280 -5.25 -35.53 16.92
CA ASP A 280 -6.10 -34.43 17.42
C ASP A 280 -5.73 -33.07 16.80
N THR A 281 -4.86 -33.05 15.78
CA THR A 281 -4.33 -31.82 15.17
C THR A 281 -5.03 -31.51 13.85
N LEU A 282 -5.88 -30.48 13.85
CA LEU A 282 -6.52 -29.92 12.66
C LEU A 282 -5.61 -28.87 12.02
N ILE A 283 -5.26 -29.06 10.75
CA ILE A 283 -4.29 -28.21 10.03
C ILE A 283 -5.04 -27.37 9.01
N CYS A 284 -4.93 -26.04 9.08
CA CYS A 284 -5.51 -25.14 8.10
C CYS A 284 -4.83 -25.32 6.73
N PRO A 285 -5.60 -25.53 5.63
CA PRO A 285 -5.01 -25.85 4.33
C PRO A 285 -4.33 -24.66 3.64
N LEU A 286 -4.64 -23.41 4.04
CA LEU A 286 -4.08 -22.23 3.37
C LEU A 286 -2.66 -21.89 3.82
N HIS A 287 -2.40 -21.92 5.13
CA HIS A 287 -1.13 -21.44 5.69
C HIS A 287 -0.54 -22.40 6.74
N GLY A 288 -1.11 -23.61 6.88
CA GLY A 288 -0.54 -24.67 7.72
C GLY A 288 -0.71 -24.51 9.24
N TYR A 289 -1.47 -23.51 9.71
CA TYR A 289 -1.72 -23.30 11.15
C TYR A 289 -2.40 -24.52 11.75
N GLN A 290 -1.89 -24.97 12.90
CA GLN A 290 -2.27 -26.22 13.54
C GLN A 290 -3.04 -25.96 14.82
N TYR A 291 -4.19 -26.62 14.95
CA TYR A 291 -5.08 -26.47 16.09
C TYR A 291 -5.32 -27.80 16.76
N ASN A 292 -5.40 -27.81 18.08
CA ASN A 292 -5.98 -28.94 18.80
C ASN A 292 -7.50 -28.95 18.57
N LEU A 293 -8.04 -30.00 17.97
CA LEU A 293 -9.48 -30.09 17.65
C LEU A 293 -10.37 -30.06 18.90
N LYS A 294 -9.88 -30.63 20.01
CA LYS A 294 -10.65 -30.77 21.26
C LYS A 294 -10.80 -29.44 21.99
N THR A 295 -9.75 -28.63 22.02
CA THR A 295 -9.74 -27.35 22.75
C THR A 295 -9.91 -26.13 21.84
N GLY A 296 -9.76 -26.31 20.53
CA GLY A 296 -9.65 -25.25 19.54
C GLY A 296 -8.32 -24.49 19.57
N GLN A 297 -7.42 -24.74 20.53
CA GLN A 297 -6.21 -23.95 20.73
C GLN A 297 -5.24 -24.05 19.55
N LEU A 298 -4.68 -22.91 19.18
CA LEU A 298 -3.59 -22.82 18.21
C LEU A 298 -2.30 -23.34 18.87
N LEU A 299 -1.59 -24.26 18.22
CA LEU A 299 -0.41 -24.90 18.82
C LEU A 299 0.78 -23.96 18.99
N VAL A 300 0.99 -23.03 18.05
CA VAL A 300 2.10 -22.06 18.11
C VAL A 300 1.83 -20.90 19.07
N ASP A 301 0.56 -20.63 19.38
CA ASP A 301 0.12 -19.62 20.33
C ASP A 301 -1.12 -20.12 21.09
N PRO A 302 -0.93 -20.75 22.27
CA PRO A 302 -2.03 -21.29 23.07
C PRO A 302 -3.01 -20.26 23.61
N THR A 303 -2.69 -18.96 23.54
CA THR A 303 -3.60 -17.87 23.94
C THR A 303 -4.67 -17.62 22.88
N SER A 304 -4.41 -18.03 21.64
CA SER A 304 -5.34 -17.98 20.52
C SER A 304 -6.03 -19.33 20.32
N LYS A 305 -7.32 -19.32 19.97
CA LYS A 305 -8.09 -20.54 19.68
C LYS A 305 -9.19 -20.31 18.65
N LEU A 306 -9.56 -21.38 17.96
CA LEU A 306 -10.83 -21.44 17.24
C LEU A 306 -11.97 -21.34 18.25
N GLU A 307 -13.02 -20.64 17.85
CA GLU A 307 -14.29 -20.68 18.56
C GLU A 307 -14.85 -22.10 18.51
N THR A 308 -15.19 -22.64 19.67
CA THR A 308 -15.70 -24.00 19.85
C THR A 308 -17.19 -23.94 20.17
N TYR A 309 -17.97 -24.85 19.60
CA TYR A 309 -19.40 -24.94 19.83
C TYR A 309 -19.73 -26.25 20.53
N LYS A 310 -20.66 -26.20 21.48
CA LYS A 310 -21.12 -27.41 22.17
C LYS A 310 -21.89 -28.29 21.19
N VAL A 311 -21.55 -29.58 21.17
CA VAL A 311 -22.28 -30.59 20.40
C VAL A 311 -23.06 -31.49 21.37
N THR A 312 -24.33 -31.74 21.08
CA THR A 312 -25.19 -32.65 21.85
C THR A 312 -25.81 -33.68 20.91
N VAL A 313 -25.81 -34.95 21.28
CA VAL A 313 -26.49 -36.02 20.52
C VAL A 313 -27.73 -36.47 21.27
N LYS A 314 -28.90 -36.41 20.64
CA LYS A 314 -30.20 -36.84 21.19
C LYS A 314 -30.95 -37.61 20.11
N ASP A 315 -31.53 -38.77 20.44
CA ASP A 315 -32.35 -39.56 19.51
C ASP A 315 -31.69 -39.77 18.13
N GLN A 316 -30.40 -40.15 18.12
CA GLN A 316 -29.59 -40.35 16.91
C GLN A 316 -29.40 -39.10 16.02
N LYS A 317 -29.70 -37.92 16.55
CA LYS A 317 -29.51 -36.63 15.90
C LYS A 317 -28.43 -35.81 16.60
N VAL A 318 -27.62 -35.15 15.80
CA VAL A 318 -26.53 -34.27 16.25
C VAL A 318 -27.03 -32.84 16.25
N TYR A 319 -26.82 -32.16 17.37
CA TYR A 319 -27.17 -30.76 17.58
C TYR A 319 -25.93 -29.94 17.91
N VAL A 320 -25.86 -28.70 17.41
CA VAL A 320 -24.82 -27.74 17.76
C VAL A 320 -25.46 -26.54 18.43
N THR A 321 -24.89 -26.09 19.55
CA THR A 321 -25.31 -24.87 20.25
C THR A 321 -24.54 -23.68 19.67
N ILE A 322 -25.25 -22.78 18.97
CA ILE A 322 -24.67 -21.60 18.31
C ILE A 322 -25.22 -20.30 18.93
N PRO A 323 -24.45 -19.19 18.90
CA PRO A 323 -24.96 -17.90 19.30
C PRO A 323 -26.12 -17.49 18.37
N GLN A 324 -27.14 -16.87 18.93
CA GLN A 324 -28.25 -16.28 18.21
C GLN A 324 -27.76 -15.02 17.51
N ALA A 325 -28.01 -14.91 16.20
CA ALA A 325 -27.69 -13.71 15.45
C ALA A 325 -28.48 -12.51 16.01
N GLU A 326 -27.76 -11.46 16.42
CA GLU A 326 -28.34 -10.13 16.62
C GLU A 326 -28.53 -9.48 15.23
N GLU A 327 -29.53 -8.61 15.08
CA GLU A 327 -29.73 -7.88 13.82
C GLU A 327 -28.44 -7.15 13.45
N GLU A 328 -27.93 -7.39 12.23
CA GLU A 328 -26.69 -6.76 11.76
C GLU A 328 -26.81 -5.23 11.83
N GLN A 329 -25.92 -4.60 12.61
CA GLN A 329 -25.69 -3.17 12.45
C GLN A 329 -25.10 -2.95 11.05
N GLN A 330 -25.89 -2.34 10.17
CA GLN A 330 -25.55 -2.18 8.76
C GLN A 330 -24.19 -1.51 8.61
N ILE A 331 -23.35 -2.07 7.73
CA ILE A 331 -22.04 -1.53 7.30
C ILE A 331 -22.17 -0.05 6.87
N ASP A 332 -23.34 0.35 6.37
CA ASP A 332 -23.71 1.73 6.03
C ASP A 332 -23.57 2.73 7.20
N SER A 333 -23.55 2.28 8.45
CA SER A 333 -23.38 3.14 9.63
C SER A 333 -21.97 3.72 9.78
N PHE A 334 -20.96 3.07 9.17
CA PHE A 334 -19.55 3.49 9.26
C PHE A 334 -19.20 4.66 8.36
N PHE A 335 -19.95 4.89 7.27
CA PHE A 335 -19.60 5.87 6.25
C PHE A 335 -20.51 7.09 6.30
N ASP A 336 -19.97 8.27 5.95
CA ASP A 336 -20.78 9.45 5.70
C ASP A 336 -21.20 9.51 4.22
N LYS A 337 -22.48 9.24 3.95
CA LYS A 337 -23.06 9.23 2.60
C LYS A 337 -23.04 10.61 1.92
N THR A 338 -22.68 11.68 2.61
CA THR A 338 -22.68 13.06 2.08
C THR A 338 -21.29 13.60 1.70
N SER A 339 -20.24 12.84 1.94
CA SER A 339 -18.86 13.33 1.85
C SER A 339 -18.16 12.94 0.55
N SER A 340 -18.50 13.64 -0.54
CA SER A 340 -17.52 13.82 -1.61
C SER A 340 -16.65 15.02 -1.26
N SER A 341 -15.34 14.81 -1.09
CA SER A 341 -14.31 15.87 -1.14
C SER A 341 -14.54 16.80 -2.36
N PRO A 342 -14.06 18.07 -2.33
CA PRO A 342 -14.56 19.12 -3.22
C PRO A 342 -14.51 18.66 -4.67
N LYS A 343 -15.64 18.85 -5.38
CA LYS A 343 -15.82 18.47 -6.79
C LYS A 343 -14.55 18.82 -7.58
N ALA A 344 -13.73 17.82 -7.87
CA ALA A 344 -12.93 17.84 -9.08
C ALA A 344 -13.92 18.15 -10.21
N GLU A 345 -13.65 19.19 -10.99
CA GLU A 345 -14.45 19.54 -12.16
C GLU A 345 -14.79 18.24 -12.90
N SER A 346 -16.09 17.98 -13.07
CA SER A 346 -16.58 16.70 -13.53
C SER A 346 -15.87 16.34 -14.83
N ALA A 347 -14.99 15.33 -14.78
CA ALA A 347 -14.38 14.77 -15.97
C ALA A 347 -15.49 14.44 -16.97
N PRO A 348 -15.30 14.74 -18.27
CA PRO A 348 -16.32 14.50 -19.28
C PRO A 348 -16.72 13.02 -19.26
N ARG A 349 -18.03 12.73 -19.24
CA ARG A 349 -18.53 11.36 -19.37
C ARG A 349 -18.19 10.83 -20.77
N LEU A 350 -17.15 10.01 -20.86
CA LEU A 350 -16.74 9.34 -22.09
C LEU A 350 -17.61 8.12 -22.35
N GLN A 351 -17.89 7.82 -23.62
CA GLN A 351 -18.44 6.53 -24.03
C GLN A 351 -17.38 5.42 -23.89
N PRO A 352 -17.75 4.13 -23.81
CA PRO A 352 -16.79 3.03 -23.63
C PRO A 352 -15.67 2.99 -24.68
N ASN A 353 -15.93 3.46 -25.90
CA ASN A 353 -14.96 3.53 -26.98
C ASN A 353 -14.20 4.86 -27.06
N GLN A 354 -14.33 5.73 -26.06
CA GLN A 354 -13.71 7.04 -26.00
C GLN A 354 -12.63 7.10 -24.92
N PHE A 355 -11.62 7.93 -25.15
CA PHE A 355 -10.52 8.18 -24.23
C PHE A 355 -10.16 9.68 -24.23
N LEU A 356 -9.50 10.14 -23.17
CA LEU A 356 -8.89 11.46 -23.15
C LEU A 356 -7.47 11.38 -23.69
N ALA A 357 -7.16 12.16 -24.73
CA ALA A 357 -5.84 12.20 -25.35
C ALA A 357 -4.76 12.62 -24.33
N SER A 358 -5.09 13.56 -23.44
CA SER A 358 -4.25 14.00 -22.33
C SER A 358 -3.92 12.92 -21.30
N LYS A 359 -4.76 11.87 -21.20
CA LYS A 359 -4.55 10.74 -20.27
C LYS A 359 -3.71 9.61 -20.85
N ILE A 360 -3.40 9.65 -22.14
CA ILE A 360 -2.48 8.72 -22.80
C ILE A 360 -1.32 9.54 -23.39
N PRO A 361 -0.29 9.90 -22.60
CA PRO A 361 0.87 10.63 -23.11
C PRO A 361 1.64 9.86 -24.19
N SER A 362 2.49 10.55 -24.95
CA SER A 362 3.36 9.92 -25.95
C SER A 362 4.16 8.75 -25.36
N GLY A 363 4.18 7.62 -26.05
CA GLY A 363 4.80 6.36 -25.63
C GLY A 363 3.98 5.55 -24.62
N LYS A 364 2.76 5.97 -24.27
CA LYS A 364 1.86 5.24 -23.37
C LYS A 364 0.73 4.55 -24.12
N ILE A 365 0.12 3.59 -23.43
CA ILE A 365 -0.97 2.75 -23.92
C ILE A 365 -2.19 3.01 -23.03
N GLY A 366 -3.33 3.31 -23.64
CA GLY A 366 -4.63 3.31 -22.99
C GLY A 366 -5.45 2.08 -23.38
N LEU A 367 -6.58 1.91 -22.73
CA LEU A 367 -7.52 0.82 -22.96
C LEU A 367 -8.92 1.40 -23.11
N VAL A 368 -9.63 0.98 -24.14
CA VAL A 368 -11.04 1.30 -24.36
C VAL A 368 -11.81 0.03 -24.71
N GLU A 369 -13.13 0.09 -24.62
CA GLU A 369 -14.02 -0.99 -25.00
C GLU A 369 -14.80 -0.64 -26.27
N VAL A 370 -14.73 -1.50 -27.29
CA VAL A 370 -15.48 -1.35 -28.54
C VAL A 370 -16.37 -2.58 -28.70
N LYS A 371 -17.69 -2.40 -28.52
CA LYS A 371 -18.70 -3.48 -28.62
C LYS A 371 -18.37 -4.71 -27.74
N GLY A 372 -17.94 -4.49 -26.50
CA GLY A 372 -17.56 -5.57 -25.57
C GLY A 372 -16.17 -6.18 -25.80
N ALA A 373 -15.40 -5.68 -26.76
CA ALA A 373 -14.02 -6.10 -26.99
C ALA A 373 -13.02 -5.04 -26.50
N GLU A 374 -12.00 -5.47 -25.78
CA GLU A 374 -10.91 -4.62 -25.32
C GLU A 374 -9.98 -4.22 -26.47
N VAL A 375 -9.71 -2.91 -26.57
CA VAL A 375 -8.86 -2.31 -27.60
C VAL A 375 -7.78 -1.46 -26.94
N ALA A 376 -6.52 -1.78 -27.24
CA ALA A 376 -5.38 -1.01 -26.78
C ALA A 376 -5.17 0.20 -27.70
N VAL A 377 -4.99 1.39 -27.10
CA VAL A 377 -4.79 2.66 -27.80
C VAL A 377 -3.40 3.19 -27.51
N TYR A 378 -2.61 3.42 -28.55
CA TYR A 378 -1.21 3.84 -28.46
C TYR A 378 -1.08 5.30 -28.86
N ASN A 379 -0.32 6.09 -28.08
CA ASN A 379 0.07 7.44 -28.50
C ASN A 379 1.52 7.46 -28.97
N LEU A 380 1.75 7.76 -30.25
CA LEU A 380 3.07 8.02 -30.81
C LEU A 380 3.18 9.51 -31.16
N GLU A 381 3.85 10.27 -30.31
CA GLU A 381 4.15 11.70 -30.54
C GLU A 381 2.90 12.55 -30.87
N GLY A 382 1.77 12.23 -30.24
CA GLY A 382 0.48 12.90 -30.43
C GLY A 382 -0.42 12.25 -31.48
N GLN A 383 0.06 11.23 -32.21
CA GLN A 383 -0.75 10.43 -33.12
C GLN A 383 -1.24 9.16 -32.44
N PHE A 384 -2.54 8.88 -32.55
CA PHE A 384 -3.16 7.75 -31.88
C PHE A 384 -3.43 6.59 -32.83
N PHE A 385 -3.08 5.37 -32.40
CA PHE A 385 -3.32 4.12 -33.11
C PHE A 385 -4.02 3.14 -32.18
N ALA A 386 -4.74 2.16 -32.72
CA ALA A 386 -5.44 1.19 -31.88
C ALA A 386 -5.39 -0.22 -32.47
N THR A 387 -5.19 -1.21 -31.60
CA THR A 387 -5.24 -2.64 -31.95
C THR A 387 -6.02 -3.45 -30.94
N SER A 388 -6.39 -4.68 -31.27
CA SER A 388 -6.94 -5.64 -30.31
C SER A 388 -6.02 -5.73 -29.08
N ASN A 389 -6.59 -5.70 -27.88
CA ASN A 389 -5.79 -5.74 -26.65
C ASN A 389 -5.10 -7.09 -26.44
N LEU A 390 -5.72 -8.19 -26.89
CA LEU A 390 -5.20 -9.53 -26.69
C LEU A 390 -4.15 -9.86 -27.76
N CYS A 391 -2.97 -10.30 -27.30
CA CYS A 391 -1.90 -10.81 -28.16
C CYS A 391 -2.36 -12.07 -28.92
N THR A 392 -2.04 -12.16 -30.21
CA THR A 392 -2.41 -13.31 -31.06
C THR A 392 -1.62 -14.59 -30.79
N HIS A 393 -0.73 -14.60 -29.79
CA HIS A 393 -0.04 -15.81 -29.34
C HIS A 393 -0.86 -16.55 -28.28
N GLU A 394 -0.97 -15.97 -27.09
CA GLU A 394 -1.61 -16.58 -25.90
C GLU A 394 -2.41 -15.50 -25.15
N GLU A 395 -3.08 -14.60 -25.88
CA GLU A 395 -4.04 -13.62 -25.36
C GLU A 395 -3.51 -12.62 -24.30
N GLY A 396 -2.18 -12.47 -24.17
CA GLY A 396 -1.59 -11.52 -23.23
C GLY A 396 -2.04 -10.07 -23.47
N PRO A 397 -2.28 -9.27 -22.40
CA PRO A 397 -2.86 -7.93 -22.49
C PRO A 397 -1.82 -6.90 -22.95
N LEU A 398 -1.92 -6.46 -24.20
CA LEU A 398 -1.00 -5.49 -24.82
C LEU A 398 -1.09 -4.10 -24.20
N SER A 399 -2.23 -3.74 -23.59
CA SER A 399 -2.38 -2.50 -22.81
C SER A 399 -1.46 -2.44 -21.59
N LYS A 400 -0.99 -3.60 -21.10
CA LYS A 400 0.00 -3.72 -20.03
C LYS A 400 1.42 -3.94 -20.56
N GLY A 401 1.62 -3.82 -21.88
CA GLY A 401 2.92 -3.96 -22.54
C GLY A 401 3.74 -2.67 -22.56
N GLU A 402 4.86 -2.72 -23.28
CA GLU A 402 5.74 -1.57 -23.50
C GLU A 402 5.71 -1.15 -24.97
N VAL A 403 5.70 0.15 -25.25
CA VAL A 403 5.86 0.70 -26.61
C VAL A 403 7.28 1.21 -26.80
N ARG A 404 7.97 0.71 -27.83
CA ARG A 404 9.29 1.19 -28.26
C ARG A 404 9.22 1.62 -29.72
N GLY A 405 9.27 2.93 -29.97
CA GLY A 405 9.05 3.46 -31.30
C GLY A 405 7.66 3.11 -31.80
N GLU A 406 7.56 2.37 -32.91
CA GLU A 406 6.29 1.93 -33.49
C GLU A 406 5.86 0.53 -33.04
N THR A 407 6.60 -0.07 -32.11
CA THR A 407 6.44 -1.48 -31.72
C THR A 407 5.86 -1.60 -30.32
N VAL A 408 4.77 -2.34 -30.15
CA VAL A 408 4.30 -2.82 -28.83
C VAL A 408 4.86 -4.20 -28.53
N ILE A 409 5.37 -4.39 -27.32
CA ILE A 409 5.91 -5.65 -26.81
C ILE A 409 4.94 -6.23 -25.79
N CYS A 410 4.46 -7.44 -26.06
CA CYS A 410 3.57 -8.17 -25.17
C CYS A 410 4.27 -8.54 -23.85
N PRO A 411 3.68 -8.26 -22.67
CA PRO A 411 4.36 -8.43 -21.39
C PRO A 411 4.52 -9.92 -20.97
N TRP A 412 3.80 -10.85 -21.60
CA TRP A 412 3.86 -12.26 -21.22
C TRP A 412 5.01 -13.01 -21.88
N HIS A 413 5.02 -13.05 -23.21
CA HIS A 413 5.95 -13.88 -23.98
C HIS A 413 6.81 -13.08 -24.97
N GLY A 414 6.72 -11.74 -24.94
CA GLY A 414 7.61 -10.85 -25.69
C GLY A 414 7.27 -10.65 -27.17
N SER A 415 6.16 -11.17 -27.69
CA SER A 415 5.73 -10.92 -29.08
C SER A 415 5.66 -9.43 -29.38
N CYS A 416 6.22 -9.02 -30.51
CA CYS A 416 6.28 -7.63 -30.93
C CYS A 416 5.32 -7.37 -32.09
N PHE A 417 4.59 -6.26 -32.05
CA PHE A 417 3.68 -5.86 -33.12
C PHE A 417 3.85 -4.39 -33.47
N ASN A 418 3.77 -4.07 -34.75
CA ASN A 418 3.70 -2.70 -35.21
C ASN A 418 2.34 -2.10 -34.84
N VAL A 419 2.30 -1.04 -34.03
CA VAL A 419 1.04 -0.47 -33.52
C VAL A 419 0.19 0.19 -34.60
N LYS A 420 0.80 0.61 -35.72
CA LYS A 420 0.10 1.26 -36.84
C LYS A 420 -0.61 0.27 -37.75
N THR A 421 0.00 -0.90 -37.94
CA THR A 421 -0.44 -1.90 -38.94
C THR A 421 -0.93 -3.21 -38.33
N GLY A 422 -0.68 -3.43 -37.03
CA GLY A 422 -0.93 -4.68 -36.32
C GLY A 422 0.04 -5.81 -36.69
N LYS A 423 0.97 -5.60 -37.64
CA LYS A 423 1.84 -6.64 -38.17
C LYS A 423 2.79 -7.17 -37.11
N VAL A 424 2.98 -8.49 -37.07
CA VAL A 424 4.01 -9.13 -36.23
C VAL A 424 5.40 -8.67 -36.69
N GLU A 425 6.20 -8.18 -35.76
CA GLU A 425 7.59 -7.80 -35.98
C GLU A 425 8.57 -8.79 -35.33
N CYS A 426 8.16 -9.42 -34.22
CA CYS A 426 8.92 -10.47 -33.55
C CYS A 426 7.98 -11.51 -32.91
N GLY A 427 8.38 -12.79 -32.94
CA GLY A 427 7.62 -13.90 -32.36
C GLY A 427 7.63 -13.91 -30.83
N PRO A 428 6.89 -14.82 -30.18
CA PRO A 428 6.35 -16.07 -30.75
C PRO A 428 5.03 -15.96 -31.54
N ALA A 429 4.36 -14.81 -31.55
CA ALA A 429 3.15 -14.63 -32.37
C ALA A 429 3.44 -14.84 -33.86
N ALA A 430 2.48 -15.40 -34.59
CA ALA A 430 2.55 -15.61 -36.05
C ALA A 430 1.45 -14.87 -36.82
N GLN A 431 0.44 -14.34 -36.13
CA GLN A 431 -0.71 -13.66 -36.73
C GLN A 431 -0.71 -12.18 -36.37
N SER A 432 -1.10 -11.31 -37.30
CA SER A 432 -1.17 -9.86 -37.06
C SER A 432 -2.37 -9.51 -36.17
N LEU A 433 -2.24 -8.45 -35.38
CA LEU A 433 -3.33 -7.89 -34.60
C LEU A 433 -4.38 -7.24 -35.49
N LYS A 434 -5.61 -7.21 -35.00
CA LYS A 434 -6.67 -6.41 -35.60
C LYS A 434 -6.44 -4.94 -35.27
N THR A 435 -6.45 -4.06 -36.28
CA THR A 435 -6.34 -2.60 -36.09
C THR A 435 -7.70 -1.92 -36.09
N PHE A 436 -7.82 -0.81 -35.39
CA PHE A 436 -9.03 0.01 -35.32
C PHE A 436 -8.70 1.46 -35.71
N ALA A 437 -9.66 2.14 -36.36
CA ALA A 437 -9.51 3.55 -36.68
C ALA A 437 -9.70 4.40 -35.41
N VAL A 438 -8.84 5.39 -35.22
CA VAL A 438 -8.90 6.33 -34.11
C VAL A 438 -9.17 7.73 -34.63
N MET A 439 -10.18 8.40 -34.10
CA MET A 439 -10.47 9.80 -34.37
C MET A 439 -10.24 10.62 -33.12
N VAL A 440 -9.57 11.76 -33.24
CA VAL A 440 -9.34 12.68 -32.11
C VAL A 440 -9.90 14.04 -32.45
N SER A 441 -10.75 14.57 -31.56
CA SER A 441 -11.34 15.91 -31.66
C SER A 441 -11.12 16.65 -30.34
N GLY A 442 -10.21 17.62 -30.35
CA GLY A 442 -9.75 18.27 -29.11
C GLY A 442 -9.04 17.25 -28.21
N ASP A 443 -9.46 17.17 -26.94
CA ASP A 443 -8.90 16.21 -25.97
C ASP A 443 -9.64 14.85 -25.97
N ILE A 444 -10.70 14.68 -26.77
CA ILE A 444 -11.47 13.42 -26.79
C ILE A 444 -11.10 12.63 -28.03
N GLY A 445 -10.54 11.44 -27.81
CA GLY A 445 -10.35 10.41 -28.81
C GLY A 445 -11.47 9.38 -28.79
N SER A 446 -11.82 8.81 -29.95
CA SER A 446 -12.75 7.69 -30.09
C SER A 446 -12.18 6.62 -31.01
N VAL A 447 -12.50 5.37 -30.70
CA VAL A 447 -12.14 4.21 -31.51
C VAL A 447 -13.37 3.67 -32.23
N GLU A 448 -13.28 3.50 -33.54
CA GLU A 448 -14.37 3.00 -34.36
C GLU A 448 -14.45 1.47 -34.29
N SER A 449 -15.68 0.94 -34.35
CA SER A 449 -15.85 -0.49 -34.58
C SER A 449 -15.58 -0.79 -36.06
N SER A 450 -14.42 -1.38 -36.33
CA SER A 450 -14.03 -1.94 -37.63
C SER A 450 -15.09 -2.86 -38.25
#